data_AF-A0A829YC31-F1
#
_entry.id   AF-A0A829YC31-F1
#
_cell.length_a   1.000
_cell.length_b   1.000
_cell.length_c   1.000
_cell.angle_alpha   90.00
_cell.angle_beta   90.00
_cell.angle_gamma   90.00
#
_symmetry.space_group_name_H-M   'P 1'
#
loop_
_entity.id
_entity.type
_entity.pdbx_description
1 polymer ?
#
loop_
_entity_poly.entity_id
_entity_poly.type
_entity_poly.pdbx_seq_one_letter_code
_entity_poly.pdbx_strand_id
1 'polypeptide(L)'
;MTEKFAEFLTDLTTYHAAERYWRERFAALPCDPFANGWEDWGTSGVRVIADESCNIYGAVHRADNRGIVIVMCKPSEAIQQLTAWTATWGEGWQDTVPVDYLKINLVHTEQSESMALALLQRFVCESASIEDINALIGSLTTG
;
A
#
# COMPACT_ATOMS: atom_id res chain seq x y z
N MET A 1 3.35 20.53 -8.98
CA MET A 1 2.69 19.28 -8.56
C MET A 1 2.09 19.56 -7.19
N THR A 2 0.80 19.32 -7.00
CA THR A 2 0.16 19.55 -5.68
C THR A 2 0.11 18.22 -4.95
N GLU A 3 0.82 18.14 -3.83
CA GLU A 3 0.81 16.97 -2.95
C GLU A 3 -0.55 16.88 -2.24
N LYS A 4 -1.15 15.69 -2.22
CA LYS A 4 -2.29 15.40 -1.34
C LYS A 4 -1.75 14.97 0.03
N PHE A 5 -2.34 15.49 1.11
CA PHE A 5 -2.00 15.12 2.49
C PHE A 5 -0.54 15.44 2.93
N ALA A 6 0.01 16.58 2.51
CA ALA A 6 1.41 16.97 2.78
C ALA A 6 1.85 16.94 4.27
N GLU A 7 0.90 17.07 5.20
CA GLU A 7 1.17 17.10 6.65
C GLU A 7 0.92 15.76 7.36
N PHE A 8 0.68 14.65 6.63
CA PHE A 8 0.24 13.39 7.22
C PHE A 8 1.19 12.77 8.26
N LEU A 9 2.51 13.04 8.18
CA LEU A 9 3.48 12.54 9.17
C LEU A 9 3.42 13.32 10.49
N THR A 10 2.89 14.53 10.48
CA THR A 10 2.94 15.46 11.62
C THR A 10 1.56 15.84 12.14
N ASP A 11 0.50 15.57 11.38
CA ASP A 11 -0.88 15.84 11.75
C ASP A 11 -1.74 14.56 11.68
N LEU A 12 -2.28 14.16 12.83
CA LEU A 12 -3.14 12.98 12.97
C LEU A 12 -4.44 13.10 12.18
N THR A 13 -4.96 14.31 12.00
CA THR A 13 -6.18 14.53 11.21
C THR A 13 -5.92 14.19 9.74
N THR A 14 -4.82 14.69 9.21
CA THR A 14 -4.35 14.44 7.84
C THR A 14 -3.98 12.97 7.65
N TYR A 15 -3.35 12.33 8.63
CA TYR A 15 -3.11 10.89 8.63
C TYR A 15 -4.42 10.10 8.47
N HIS A 16 -5.42 10.34 9.34
CA HIS A 16 -6.68 9.60 9.27
C HIS A 16 -7.49 9.91 8.01
N ALA A 17 -7.35 11.13 7.46
CA ALA A 17 -7.94 11.47 6.18
C ALA A 17 -7.31 10.66 5.03
N ALA A 18 -5.99 10.50 5.03
CA ALA A 18 -5.26 9.70 4.05
C ALA A 18 -5.52 8.19 4.21
N GLU A 19 -5.58 7.67 5.45
CA GLU A 19 -5.96 6.28 5.76
C GLU A 19 -7.36 5.97 5.21
N ARG A 20 -8.34 6.83 5.50
CA ARG A 20 -9.71 6.69 4.99
C ARG A 20 -9.75 6.73 3.47
N TYR A 21 -9.03 7.67 2.86
CA TYR A 21 -8.95 7.81 1.42
C TYR A 21 -8.46 6.53 0.75
N TRP A 22 -7.36 5.95 1.24
CA TRP A 22 -6.80 4.73 0.66
C TRP A 22 -7.70 3.51 0.89
N ARG A 23 -8.37 3.42 2.04
CA ARG A 23 -9.39 2.39 2.28
C ARG A 23 -10.55 2.51 1.29
N GLU A 24 -11.05 3.71 1.03
CA GLU A 24 -12.13 3.95 0.05
C GLU A 24 -11.69 3.60 -1.37
N ARG A 25 -10.45 3.94 -1.75
CA ARG A 25 -9.88 3.57 -3.04
C ARG A 25 -9.73 2.07 -3.22
N PHE A 26 -9.29 1.36 -2.18
CA PHE A 26 -9.21 -0.09 -2.17
C PHE A 26 -10.60 -0.74 -2.29
N ALA A 27 -11.57 -0.26 -1.51
CA ALA A 27 -12.96 -0.71 -1.59
C ALA A 27 -13.57 -0.53 -2.99
N ALA A 28 -13.17 0.52 -3.70
CA ALA A 28 -13.66 0.85 -5.04
C ALA A 28 -12.96 0.08 -6.18
N LEU A 29 -12.05 -0.86 -5.88
CA LEU A 29 -11.43 -1.70 -6.91
C LEU A 29 -12.50 -2.54 -7.64
N PRO A 30 -12.35 -2.81 -8.96
CA PRO A 30 -13.41 -3.42 -9.77
C PRO A 30 -13.88 -4.81 -9.31
N CYS A 31 -13.04 -5.53 -8.59
CA CYS A 31 -13.34 -6.86 -8.07
C CYS A 31 -14.12 -6.84 -6.75
N ASP A 32 -14.41 -5.70 -6.13
CA ASP A 32 -14.99 -5.60 -4.80
C ASP A 32 -14.22 -6.45 -3.75
N PRO A 33 -13.03 -5.99 -3.33
CA PRO A 33 -12.13 -6.80 -2.51
C PRO A 33 -12.77 -7.26 -1.19
N PHE A 34 -13.54 -6.39 -0.53
CA PHE A 34 -14.15 -6.70 0.75
C PHE A 34 -15.27 -7.74 0.64
N ALA A 35 -16.03 -7.75 -0.48
CA ALA A 35 -16.96 -8.85 -0.75
C ALA A 35 -16.24 -10.19 -1.05
N ASN A 36 -14.98 -10.12 -1.47
CA ASN A 36 -14.15 -11.28 -1.80
C ASN A 36 -13.14 -11.62 -0.70
N GLY A 37 -13.49 -11.36 0.56
CA GLY A 37 -12.75 -11.87 1.72
C GLY A 37 -11.48 -11.10 2.09
N TRP A 38 -11.18 -9.99 1.42
CA TRP A 38 -10.15 -9.08 1.91
C TRP A 38 -10.64 -8.38 3.18
N GLU A 39 -9.75 -8.23 4.13
CA GLU A 39 -10.02 -7.61 5.43
C GLU A 39 -8.96 -6.52 5.69
N ASP A 40 -9.31 -5.48 6.43
CA ASP A 40 -8.33 -4.47 6.85
C ASP A 40 -7.19 -5.14 7.64
N TRP A 41 -5.94 -4.82 7.30
CA TRP A 41 -4.73 -5.48 7.81
C TRP A 41 -3.64 -4.48 8.20
N GLY A 42 -2.90 -4.81 9.25
CA GLY A 42 -1.95 -3.90 9.85
C GLY A 42 -2.63 -3.03 10.91
N THR A 43 -1.93 -2.84 12.02
CA THR A 43 -2.41 -2.09 13.17
C THR A 43 -2.66 -0.63 12.78
N SER A 44 -3.93 -0.27 12.64
CA SER A 44 -4.38 1.10 12.83
C SER A 44 -3.89 1.59 14.19
N GLY A 45 -3.06 2.63 14.20
CA GLY A 45 -2.76 3.38 15.41
C GLY A 45 -1.35 3.23 15.99
N VAL A 46 -0.73 4.39 16.21
CA VAL A 46 0.27 4.73 17.25
C VAL A 46 1.76 4.56 16.92
N ARG A 47 2.20 3.71 15.99
CA ARG A 47 3.66 3.65 15.64
C ARG A 47 4.15 4.73 14.66
N VAL A 48 3.24 5.54 14.14
CA VAL A 48 3.37 6.36 12.92
C VAL A 48 4.14 7.68 13.10
N ILE A 49 4.31 8.24 14.31
CA ILE A 49 4.86 9.61 14.41
C ILE A 49 6.41 9.65 14.43
N ALA A 50 7.11 8.51 14.46
CA ALA A 50 8.54 8.46 14.73
C ALA A 50 9.47 8.06 13.56
N ASP A 51 8.95 7.40 12.50
CA ASP A 51 9.78 6.91 11.39
C ASP A 51 9.24 7.39 10.04
N GLU A 52 10.14 7.76 9.13
CA GLU A 52 9.90 8.35 7.80
C GLU A 52 9.15 7.44 6.80
N SER A 53 8.65 6.28 7.26
CA SER A 53 7.83 5.34 6.49
C SER A 53 6.63 4.91 7.31
N CYS A 54 5.49 5.58 7.06
CA CYS A 54 4.24 5.29 7.75
C CYS A 54 3.32 4.46 6.88
N ASN A 55 3.03 3.24 7.33
CA ASN A 55 1.92 2.46 6.76
C ASN A 55 0.65 3.30 6.89
N ILE A 56 0.05 3.67 5.76
CA ILE A 56 -1.17 4.48 5.71
C ILE A 56 -2.42 3.62 5.53
N TYR A 57 -2.26 2.44 4.94
CA TYR A 57 -3.33 1.46 4.79
C TYR A 57 -2.77 0.06 4.56
N GLY A 58 -3.50 -0.97 4.96
CA GLY A 58 -3.18 -2.35 4.62
C GLY A 58 -4.45 -3.22 4.58
N ALA A 59 -4.37 -4.30 3.80
CA ALA A 59 -5.44 -5.30 3.70
C ALA A 59 -4.85 -6.71 3.53
N VAL A 60 -5.58 -7.74 3.97
CA VAL A 60 -5.16 -9.14 3.90
C VAL A 60 -6.29 -10.00 3.36
N HIS A 61 -5.92 -10.95 2.50
CA HIS A 61 -6.75 -12.07 2.09
C HIS A 61 -6.18 -13.34 2.69
N ARG A 62 -6.73 -13.77 3.83
CA ARG A 62 -6.20 -14.89 4.61
C ARG A 62 -6.31 -16.23 3.88
N ALA A 63 -7.34 -16.41 3.06
CA ALA A 63 -7.56 -17.65 2.32
C ALA A 63 -6.44 -17.91 1.29
N ASP A 64 -5.93 -16.87 0.64
CA ASP A 64 -4.82 -16.98 -0.31
C ASP A 64 -3.46 -16.65 0.31
N ASN A 65 -3.43 -16.29 1.59
CA ASN A 65 -2.23 -15.86 2.31
C ASN A 65 -1.53 -14.64 1.68
N ARG A 66 -2.34 -13.67 1.24
CA ARG A 66 -1.87 -12.47 0.51
C ARG A 66 -2.21 -11.19 1.26
N GLY A 67 -1.35 -10.19 1.14
CA GLY A 67 -1.56 -8.89 1.77
C GLY A 67 -1.15 -7.73 0.89
N ILE A 68 -1.58 -6.54 1.26
CA ILE A 68 -1.11 -5.27 0.71
C ILE A 68 -0.78 -4.33 1.86
N VAL A 69 0.26 -3.53 1.66
CA VAL A 69 0.63 -2.43 2.56
C VAL A 69 0.95 -1.21 1.70
N ILE A 70 0.25 -0.12 1.97
CA ILE A 70 0.50 1.18 1.36
C ILE A 70 1.23 2.03 2.40
N VAL A 71 2.34 2.62 1.98
CA VAL A 71 3.13 3.56 2.77
C VAL A 71 3.13 4.88 2.04
N MET A 72 2.78 5.94 2.75
CA MET A 72 2.92 7.28 2.23
C MET A 72 4.27 7.84 2.65
N CYS A 73 4.93 8.55 1.74
CA CYS A 73 6.27 9.11 1.89
C CYS A 73 6.24 10.61 1.66
N LYS A 74 7.15 11.36 2.32
CA LYS A 74 7.38 12.76 1.98
C LYS A 74 8.12 12.87 0.64
N PRO A 75 7.83 13.91 -0.16
CA PRO A 75 8.65 14.23 -1.32
C PRO A 75 10.10 14.49 -0.89
N SER A 76 11.04 13.87 -1.57
CA SER A 76 12.45 14.28 -1.50
C SER A 76 13.02 14.32 -2.91
N GLU A 77 14.05 15.14 -3.13
CA GLU A 77 14.71 15.29 -4.43
C GLU A 77 15.30 13.96 -4.97
N ALA A 78 15.45 12.95 -4.10
CA ALA A 78 16.04 11.65 -4.42
C ALA A 78 15.03 10.49 -4.51
N ILE A 79 13.75 10.72 -4.22
CA ILE A 79 12.74 9.66 -4.14
C ILE A 79 11.99 9.52 -5.48
N GLN A 80 12.03 8.31 -6.06
CA GLN A 80 11.05 7.89 -7.06
C GLN A 80 9.65 8.04 -6.45
N GLN A 81 8.75 8.74 -7.13
CA GLN A 81 7.40 9.07 -6.63
C GLN A 81 6.57 7.85 -6.22
N LEU A 82 6.93 6.68 -6.72
CA LEU A 82 6.43 5.39 -6.29
C LEU A 82 7.56 4.36 -6.34
N THR A 83 7.67 3.56 -5.28
CA THR A 83 8.43 2.31 -5.27
C THR A 83 7.53 1.21 -4.74
N ALA A 84 7.65 0.01 -5.29
CA ALA A 84 6.89 -1.13 -4.83
C ALA A 84 7.75 -2.38 -4.86
N TRP A 85 7.45 -3.34 -3.99
CA TRP A 85 8.10 -4.64 -3.95
C TRP A 85 7.24 -5.62 -3.17
N THR A 86 7.53 -6.90 -3.30
CA THR A 86 6.87 -7.95 -2.54
C THR A 86 7.74 -8.36 -1.34
N ALA A 87 7.12 -8.61 -0.20
CA ALA A 87 7.79 -9.05 1.03
C ALA A 87 6.89 -10.04 1.78
N THR A 88 7.41 -10.68 2.82
CA THR A 88 6.65 -11.59 3.69
C THR A 88 6.58 -11.02 5.10
N TRP A 89 5.38 -10.92 5.67
CA TRP A 89 5.16 -10.54 7.06
C TRP A 89 5.04 -11.82 7.91
N GLY A 90 5.64 -11.86 9.11
CA GLY A 90 5.45 -13.01 10.02
C GLY A 90 6.67 -13.89 10.30
N GLU A 91 7.90 -13.40 10.13
CA GLU A 91 9.11 -14.11 10.58
C GLU A 91 9.48 -13.78 12.06
N GLY A 92 8.50 -13.42 12.92
CA GLY A 92 8.73 -12.94 14.28
C GLY A 92 7.52 -12.89 15.24
N TRP A 93 7.83 -12.75 16.54
CA TRP A 93 7.14 -13.15 17.80
C TRP A 93 5.61 -12.98 18.02
N GLN A 94 4.79 -12.48 17.09
CA GLN A 94 3.34 -12.27 17.34
C GLN A 94 2.36 -12.71 16.24
N ASP A 95 2.81 -13.00 15.01
CA ASP A 95 1.97 -13.57 13.94
C ASP A 95 2.59 -14.89 13.45
N THR A 96 1.90 -16.01 13.63
CA THR A 96 2.44 -17.36 13.33
C THR A 96 2.21 -17.83 11.90
N VAL A 97 1.42 -17.09 11.12
CA VAL A 97 1.13 -17.42 9.71
C VAL A 97 1.81 -16.36 8.84
N PRO A 98 2.86 -16.74 8.08
CA PRO A 98 3.55 -15.80 7.20
C PRO A 98 2.62 -15.38 6.08
N VAL A 99 2.49 -14.09 5.79
CA VAL A 99 1.64 -13.55 4.70
C VAL A 99 2.53 -12.87 3.67
N ASP A 100 2.41 -13.26 2.41
CA ASP A 100 3.10 -12.58 1.31
C ASP A 100 2.33 -11.32 0.92
N TYR A 101 3.02 -10.19 0.86
CA TYR A 101 2.36 -8.92 0.61
C TYR A 101 3.07 -8.03 -0.40
N LEU A 102 2.26 -7.29 -1.15
CA LEU A 102 2.70 -6.19 -1.99
C LEU A 102 2.83 -4.92 -1.13
N LYS A 103 4.04 -4.38 -1.02
CA LYS A 103 4.31 -3.09 -0.41
C LYS A 103 4.41 -2.01 -1.47
N ILE A 104 3.68 -0.91 -1.31
CA ILE A 104 3.72 0.25 -2.20
C ILE A 104 4.06 1.48 -1.37
N ASN A 105 5.25 2.02 -1.57
CA ASN A 105 5.66 3.31 -1.05
C ASN A 105 5.38 4.39 -2.10
N LEU A 106 4.73 5.48 -1.72
CA LEU A 106 4.42 6.55 -2.66
C LEU A 106 4.45 7.93 -2.01
N VAL A 107 4.90 8.92 -2.77
CA VAL A 107 4.59 10.34 -2.53
C VAL A 107 3.24 10.61 -3.16
N HIS A 108 2.26 11.15 -2.43
CA HIS A 108 0.88 11.20 -2.94
C HIS A 108 0.67 12.31 -3.98
N THR A 109 0.74 11.90 -5.25
CA THR A 109 0.44 12.70 -6.44
C THR A 109 -0.61 11.97 -7.27
N GLU A 110 -1.21 12.63 -8.27
CA GLU A 110 -2.16 11.95 -9.17
C GLU A 110 -1.51 10.80 -9.96
N GLN A 111 -0.26 10.99 -10.40
CA GLN A 111 0.47 9.98 -11.17
C GLN A 111 0.79 8.74 -10.33
N SER A 112 1.39 8.94 -9.15
CA SER A 112 1.72 7.84 -8.24
C SER A 112 0.47 7.14 -7.70
N GLU A 113 -0.63 7.87 -7.48
CA GLU A 113 -1.93 7.27 -7.15
C GLU A 113 -2.42 6.36 -8.28
N SER A 114 -2.41 6.83 -9.54
CA SER A 114 -2.84 6.03 -10.69
C SER A 114 -1.98 4.77 -10.85
N MET A 115 -0.67 4.87 -10.64
CA MET A 115 0.25 3.74 -10.72
C MET A 115 0.01 2.73 -9.58
N ALA A 116 -0.19 3.22 -8.36
CA ALA A 116 -0.51 2.38 -7.20
C ALA A 116 -1.83 1.63 -7.40
N LEU A 117 -2.87 2.30 -7.91
CA LEU A 117 -4.16 1.67 -8.21
C LEU A 117 -4.04 0.59 -9.30
N ALA A 118 -3.21 0.82 -10.33
CA ALA A 118 -2.95 -0.19 -11.35
C ALA A 118 -2.26 -1.43 -10.75
N LEU A 119 -1.26 -1.24 -9.88
CA LEU A 119 -0.61 -2.35 -9.16
C LEU A 119 -1.60 -3.11 -8.27
N LEU A 120 -2.43 -2.39 -7.52
CA LEU A 120 -3.47 -2.99 -6.67
C LEU A 120 -4.47 -3.78 -7.51
N GLN A 121 -4.95 -3.25 -8.63
CA GLN A 121 -5.88 -3.97 -9.50
C GLN A 121 -5.27 -5.26 -10.02
N ARG A 122 -4.01 -5.24 -10.48
CA ARG A 122 -3.31 -6.45 -10.94
C ARG A 122 -3.16 -7.47 -9.82
N PHE A 123 -2.71 -7.05 -8.65
CA PHE A 123 -2.44 -7.96 -7.56
C PHE A 123 -3.74 -8.50 -6.93
N VAL A 124 -4.69 -7.61 -6.61
CA VAL A 124 -5.90 -7.92 -5.84
C VAL A 124 -6.99 -8.51 -6.73
N CYS A 125 -7.27 -7.90 -7.87
CA CYS A 125 -8.41 -8.30 -8.71
C CYS A 125 -8.06 -9.36 -9.75
N GLU A 126 -6.87 -9.28 -10.33
CA GLU A 126 -6.42 -10.25 -11.35
C GLU A 126 -5.64 -11.41 -10.73
N SER A 127 -5.42 -11.38 -9.42
CA SER A 127 -4.62 -12.36 -8.69
C SER A 127 -3.25 -12.62 -9.32
N ALA A 128 -2.63 -11.55 -9.88
CA ALA A 128 -1.31 -11.64 -10.49
C ALA A 128 -0.29 -12.21 -9.49
N SER A 129 0.58 -13.08 -9.99
CA SER A 129 1.62 -13.68 -9.16
C SER A 129 2.61 -12.63 -8.67
N ILE A 130 3.36 -12.96 -7.62
CA ILE A 130 4.44 -12.12 -7.10
C ILE A 130 5.49 -11.83 -8.20
N GLU A 131 5.77 -12.81 -9.05
CA GLU A 131 6.70 -12.69 -10.18
C GLU A 131 6.18 -11.68 -11.21
N ASP A 132 4.89 -11.78 -11.58
CA ASP A 132 4.26 -10.85 -12.53
C ASP A 132 4.25 -9.41 -12.01
N ILE A 133 3.97 -9.23 -10.71
CA ILE A 133 4.00 -7.91 -10.08
C ILE A 133 5.42 -7.33 -10.05
N ASN A 134 6.43 -8.13 -9.72
CA ASN A 134 7.81 -7.67 -9.73
C ASN A 134 8.27 -7.27 -11.15
N ALA A 135 7.86 -8.02 -12.19
CA ALA A 135 8.13 -7.65 -13.58
C ALA A 135 7.44 -6.33 -13.97
N LEU A 136 6.18 -6.15 -13.56
CA LEU A 136 5.43 -4.91 -13.81
C LEU A 136 6.09 -3.70 -13.14
N ILE A 137 6.52 -3.84 -11.88
CA ILE A 137 7.25 -2.78 -11.14
C ILE A 137 8.55 -2.40 -11.88
N GLY A 138 9.30 -3.38 -12.37
CA GLY A 138 10.51 -3.13 -13.16
C GLY A 138 10.24 -2.33 -14.45
N SER A 139 9.09 -2.55 -15.08
CA SER A 139 8.68 -1.80 -16.28
C SER A 139 8.25 -0.35 -15.98
N LEU A 140 7.70 -0.08 -14.79
CA LEU A 140 7.25 1.25 -14.38
C LEU A 140 8.39 2.19 -13.96
N THR A 141 9.57 1.65 -13.67
CA THR A 141 10.76 2.40 -13.21
C THR A 141 11.77 2.68 -14.31
N THR A 142 11.58 2.10 -15.51
CA THR A 142 12.48 2.23 -16.67
C THR A 142 11.88 3.04 -17.82
N GLY A 143 10.64 3.52 -17.68
CA GLY A 143 9.93 4.35 -18.65
C GLY A 143 10.08 5.85 -18.44
#